data_AF-A0A015JM06-F1
#
_entry.id   AF-A0A015JM06-F1
#
_cell.length_a   1.000
_cell.length_b   1.000
_cell.length_c   1.000
_cell.angle_alpha   90.00
_cell.angle_beta   90.00
_cell.angle_gamma   90.00
#
_symmetry.space_group_name_H-M   'P 1'
#
loop_
_entity.id
_entity.type
_entity.pdbx_description
1 polymer ?
#
loop_
_entity_poly.entity_id
_entity_poly.type
_entity_poly.pdbx_seq_one_letter_code
_entity_poly.pdbx_strand_id
1 'polypeptide(L)'
;MSNIREELINAVFSRADASIDHNIYVNFHEQYEFCEQFILADESLTEEEKTEAIRKNNKYYDRDKIIYNEEARRVCENCNQKCLATLYSEYCVRNYLKSNFSNWTY
;
A
#
# COMPACT_ATOMS: atom_id res chain seq x y z
N MET A 1 5.50 -14.87 18.39
CA MET A 1 5.83 -13.93 17.29
C MET A 1 6.12 -14.78 16.08
N SER A 2 5.41 -14.53 14.98
CA SER A 2 5.71 -15.14 13.70
C SER A 2 7.08 -14.65 13.21
N ASN A 3 7.92 -15.56 12.70
CA ASN A 3 9.23 -15.21 12.14
C ASN A 3 9.07 -14.85 10.66
N ILE A 4 8.46 -13.69 10.39
CA ILE A 4 8.25 -13.18 9.03
C ILE A 4 9.61 -12.87 8.39
N ARG A 5 9.90 -13.48 7.24
CA ARG A 5 11.16 -13.27 6.50
C ARG A 5 11.03 -12.07 5.59
N GLU A 6 11.34 -10.87 6.11
CA GLU A 6 11.21 -9.63 5.34
C GLU A 6 12.05 -9.58 4.06
N GLU A 7 13.26 -10.15 4.08
CA GLU A 7 14.11 -10.23 2.89
C GLU A 7 13.47 -11.07 1.78
N LEU A 8 12.75 -12.14 2.15
CA LEU A 8 12.04 -12.97 1.18
C LEU A 8 10.86 -12.21 0.57
N ILE A 9 10.09 -11.50 1.38
CA ILE A 9 9.00 -10.64 0.89
C ILE A 9 9.53 -9.59 -0.10
N ASN A 10 10.65 -8.93 0.23
CA ASN A 10 11.28 -7.95 -0.66
C ASN A 10 11.79 -8.59 -1.96
N ALA A 11 12.29 -9.82 -1.90
CA ALA A 11 12.69 -10.57 -3.08
C ALA A 11 11.49 -10.93 -3.97
N VAL A 12 10.35 -11.32 -3.37
CA VAL A 12 9.10 -11.57 -4.10
C VAL A 12 8.61 -10.30 -4.79
N PHE A 13 8.59 -9.16 -4.09
CA PHE A 13 8.27 -7.87 -4.71
C PHE A 13 9.19 -7.55 -5.89
N SER A 14 10.51 -7.71 -5.72
CA SER A 14 11.48 -7.45 -6.79
C SER A 14 11.23 -8.34 -8.02
N ARG A 15 10.83 -9.61 -7.80
CA ARG A 15 10.45 -10.51 -8.90
C ARG A 15 9.14 -10.09 -9.55
N ALA A 16 8.14 -9.70 -8.75
CA ALA A 16 6.85 -9.22 -9.25
C ALA A 16 7.06 -7.99 -10.14
N ASP A 17 7.77 -6.98 -9.65
CA ASP A 17 8.08 -5.75 -10.38
C ASP A 17 8.83 -6.03 -11.68
N ALA A 18 9.83 -6.92 -11.65
CA ALA A 18 10.58 -7.32 -12.84
C ALA A 18 9.74 -8.13 -13.85
N SER A 19 8.61 -8.70 -13.43
CA SER A 19 7.71 -9.51 -14.26
C SER A 19 6.55 -8.71 -14.86
N ILE A 20 6.43 -7.42 -14.54
CA ILE A 20 5.38 -6.56 -15.08
C ILE A 20 5.64 -6.33 -16.58
N ASP A 21 4.73 -6.80 -17.43
CA ASP A 21 4.66 -6.37 -18.82
C ASP A 21 3.90 -5.05 -18.91
N HIS A 22 4.63 -3.94 -19.08
CA HIS A 22 4.06 -2.60 -19.19
C HIS A 22 3.22 -2.36 -20.46
N ASN A 23 3.21 -3.30 -21.42
CA ASN A 23 2.27 -3.24 -22.54
C ASN A 23 0.88 -3.80 -22.17
N ILE A 24 0.81 -4.66 -21.16
CA ILE A 24 -0.44 -5.28 -20.67
C ILE A 24 -0.97 -4.50 -19.47
N TYR A 25 -0.11 -4.23 -18.48
CA TYR A 25 -0.44 -3.52 -17.24
C TYR A 25 0.05 -2.07 -17.37
N VAL A 26 -0.71 -1.28 -18.12
CA VAL A 26 -0.34 0.06 -18.56
C VAL A 26 -0.38 1.05 -17.41
N ASN A 27 -1.40 0.97 -16.56
CA ASN A 27 -1.56 1.87 -15.43
C ASN A 27 -1.13 1.22 -14.10
N PHE A 28 -0.87 2.04 -13.09
CA PHE A 28 -0.35 1.51 -11.82
C PHE A 28 -1.40 0.73 -11.01
N HIS A 29 -2.71 0.90 -11.27
CA HIS A 29 -3.75 0.06 -10.64
C HIS A 29 -3.64 -1.37 -11.13
N GLU A 30 -3.50 -1.55 -12.45
CA GLU A 30 -3.27 -2.84 -13.09
C GLU A 30 -1.97 -3.50 -12.60
N GLN A 31 -0.90 -2.71 -12.43
CA GLN A 31 0.38 -3.19 -11.90
C GLN A 31 0.26 -3.64 -10.43
N TYR A 32 -0.51 -2.89 -9.62
CA TYR A 32 -0.78 -3.25 -8.24
C TYR A 32 -1.58 -4.56 -8.13
N GLU A 33 -2.63 -4.72 -8.93
CA GLU A 33 -3.44 -5.95 -8.99
C GLU A 33 -2.56 -7.14 -9.44
N PHE A 34 -1.70 -6.93 -10.44
CA PHE A 34 -0.73 -7.94 -10.85
C PHE A 34 0.20 -8.35 -9.70
N CYS A 35 0.79 -7.40 -8.99
CA CYS A 35 1.67 -7.68 -7.85
C CYS A 35 0.94 -8.44 -6.73
N GLU A 36 -0.34 -8.13 -6.47
CA GLU A 36 -1.15 -8.87 -5.50
C GLU A 36 -1.34 -10.33 -5.91
N GLN A 37 -1.71 -10.58 -7.18
CA GLN A 37 -1.85 -11.95 -7.70
C GLN A 37 -0.51 -12.70 -7.70
N PHE A 38 0.59 -12.02 -8.03
CA PHE A 38 1.93 -12.59 -7.97
C PHE A 38 2.28 -13.05 -6.55
N ILE A 39 2.04 -12.21 -5.53
CA ILE A 39 2.29 -12.53 -4.12
C ILE A 39 1.44 -13.74 -3.67
N LEU A 40 0.16 -13.77 -4.05
CA LEU A 40 -0.75 -14.86 -3.68
C LEU A 40 -0.33 -16.20 -4.27
N ALA A 41 0.19 -16.18 -5.50
CA ALA A 41 0.66 -17.35 -6.24
C ALA A 41 2.07 -17.83 -5.81
N ASP A 42 2.86 -17.00 -5.11
CA ASP A 42 4.23 -17.35 -4.75
C ASP A 42 4.25 -18.42 -3.63
N GLU A 43 4.66 -19.63 -3.98
CA GLU A 43 4.72 -20.78 -3.08
C GLU A 43 5.85 -20.70 -2.04
N SER A 44 6.80 -19.77 -2.18
CA SER A 44 7.90 -19.60 -1.21
C SER A 44 7.46 -18.88 0.07
N LEU A 45 6.35 -18.13 0.00
CA LEU A 45 5.75 -17.41 1.13
C LEU A 45 4.76 -18.30 1.89
N THR A 46 4.85 -18.25 3.21
CA THR A 46 3.80 -18.75 4.10
C THR A 46 2.56 -17.85 4.04
N GLU A 47 1.40 -18.34 4.48
CA GLU A 47 0.16 -17.55 4.51
C GLU A 47 0.27 -16.28 5.37
N GLU A 48 1.01 -16.33 6.47
CA GLU A 48 1.30 -15.15 7.30
C GLU A 48 2.17 -14.13 6.55
N GLU A 49 3.17 -14.60 5.80
CA GLU A 49 4.03 -13.73 4.99
C GLU A 49 3.29 -13.15 3.78
N LYS A 50 2.39 -13.90 3.14
CA LYS A 50 1.51 -13.40 2.09
C LYS A 50 0.61 -12.29 2.63
N THR A 51 0.03 -12.50 3.81
CA THR A 51 -0.79 -11.49 4.47
C THR A 51 0.00 -10.21 4.74
N GLU A 52 1.24 -10.34 5.24
CA GLU A 52 2.11 -9.18 5.47
C GLU A 52 2.55 -8.51 4.15
N ALA A 53 2.87 -9.30 3.13
CA ALA A 53 3.24 -8.79 1.81
C ALA A 53 2.08 -8.00 1.18
N ILE A 54 0.85 -8.53 1.19
CA ILE A 54 -0.35 -7.81 0.73
C ILE A 54 -0.55 -6.52 1.51
N ARG A 55 -0.39 -6.55 2.84
CA ARG A 55 -0.46 -5.34 3.67
C ARG A 55 0.57 -4.29 3.26
N LYS A 56 1.80 -4.69 2.90
CA LYS A 56 2.83 -3.79 2.36
C LYS A 56 2.45 -3.28 0.96
N ASN A 57 1.96 -4.15 0.07
CA ASN A 57 1.49 -3.78 -1.26
C ASN A 57 0.39 -2.70 -1.19
N ASN A 58 -0.59 -2.88 -0.30
CA ASN A 58 -1.69 -1.93 -0.08
C ASN A 58 -1.21 -0.57 0.41
N LYS A 59 -0.13 -0.53 1.20
CA LYS A 59 0.49 0.74 1.63
C LYS A 59 1.16 1.47 0.47
N TYR A 60 1.84 0.74 -0.43
CA TYR A 60 2.43 1.34 -1.63
C TYR A 60 1.35 1.86 -2.56
N TYR A 61 0.29 1.10 -2.77
CA TYR A 61 -0.87 1.53 -3.54
C TYR A 61 -1.54 2.78 -2.98
N ASP A 62 -1.75 2.83 -1.65
CA ASP A 62 -2.28 4.02 -1.00
C ASP A 62 -1.39 5.25 -1.14
N ARG A 63 -0.07 5.07 -1.01
CA ARG A 63 0.92 6.12 -1.24
C ARG A 63 0.81 6.65 -2.68
N ASP A 64 0.77 5.76 -3.66
CA ASP A 64 0.81 6.12 -5.07
C ASP A 64 -0.50 6.80 -5.51
N LYS A 65 -1.66 6.34 -5.02
CA LYS A 65 -2.95 7.06 -5.19
C LYS A 65 -2.91 8.50 -4.68
N ILE A 66 -2.24 8.74 -3.55
CA ILE A 66 -2.08 10.08 -2.99
C ILE A 66 -1.14 10.93 -3.85
N ILE A 67 -0.01 10.36 -4.31
CA ILE A 67 0.99 11.04 -5.13
C ILE A 67 0.38 11.48 -6.48
N TYR A 68 -0.32 10.56 -7.14
CA TYR A 68 -0.93 10.82 -8.45
C TYR A 68 -2.30 11.51 -8.36
N ASN A 69 -2.81 11.75 -7.15
CA ASN A 69 -4.10 12.39 -6.89
C ASN A 69 -5.24 11.76 -7.70
N GLU A 70 -5.38 10.44 -7.53
CA GLU A 70 -6.40 9.65 -8.23
C GLU A 70 -7.82 10.14 -7.97
N GLU A 71 -8.74 9.79 -8.88
CA GLU A 71 -10.13 10.20 -8.74
C GLU A 71 -10.91 9.33 -7.75
N ALA A 72 -10.52 8.07 -7.58
CA ALA A 72 -11.18 7.14 -6.69
C ALA A 72 -11.03 7.58 -5.22
N ARG A 73 -12.09 8.16 -4.68
CA ARG A 73 -12.15 8.69 -3.31
C ARG A 73 -13.22 7.97 -2.50
N ARG A 74 -12.88 7.66 -1.25
CA ARG A 74 -13.85 7.19 -0.24
C ARG A 74 -14.14 8.30 0.76
N VAL A 75 -15.32 8.30 1.38
CA VAL A 75 -15.62 9.22 2.48
C VAL A 75 -15.09 8.60 3.77
N CYS A 76 -14.23 9.31 4.50
CA CYS A 76 -13.75 8.87 5.80
C CYS A 76 -14.81 9.13 6.87
N GLU A 77 -15.24 8.09 7.58
CA GLU A 77 -16.27 8.18 8.64
C GLU A 77 -15.88 9.09 9.81
N ASN A 78 -14.58 9.23 10.09
CA ASN A 78 -14.09 10.03 11.22
C ASN A 78 -14.05 11.54 10.94
N CYS A 79 -13.72 11.95 9.70
CA CYS A 79 -13.57 13.37 9.35
C CYS A 79 -14.53 13.85 8.26
N ASN A 80 -15.34 12.96 7.69
CA ASN A 80 -16.25 13.20 6.56
C ASN A 80 -15.59 13.79 5.30
N GLN A 81 -14.26 13.71 5.18
CA GLN A 81 -13.52 14.14 3.99
C GLN A 81 -13.38 13.00 2.99
N LYS A 82 -13.36 13.35 1.70
CA LYS A 82 -13.11 12.43 0.60
C LYS A 82 -11.62 12.12 0.53
N CYS A 83 -11.20 10.97 1.07
CA CYS A 83 -9.82 10.52 1.14
C CYS A 83 -9.46 9.53 0.01
N LEU A 84 -8.18 9.49 -0.36
CA LEU A 84 -7.64 8.67 -1.46
C LEU A 84 -7.14 7.30 -1.01
N ALA A 85 -6.49 7.26 0.17
CA ALA A 85 -5.99 6.02 0.73
C ALA A 85 -7.14 5.13 1.21
N THR A 86 -6.98 3.81 1.10
CA THR A 86 -7.91 2.79 1.54
C THR A 86 -7.68 2.47 3.02
N LEU A 87 -6.43 2.31 3.45
CA LEU A 87 -6.05 1.88 4.80
C LEU A 87 -6.15 3.00 5.85
N TYR A 88 -5.99 4.26 5.44
CA TYR A 88 -6.03 5.40 6.33
C TYR A 88 -6.67 6.61 5.64
N SER A 89 -6.90 7.70 6.39
CA SER A 89 -7.31 8.99 5.82
C SER A 89 -6.14 9.95 5.92
N GLU A 90 -5.63 10.40 4.77
CA GLU A 90 -4.55 11.39 4.71
C GLU A 90 -4.95 12.70 5.40
N TYR A 91 -6.24 13.02 5.44
CA TYR A 91 -6.75 14.19 6.14
C TYR A 91 -6.77 14.02 7.65
N CYS A 92 -7.20 12.86 8.16
CA CYS A 92 -7.14 12.59 9.60
C CYS A 92 -5.70 12.71 10.11
N VAL A 93 -4.74 12.14 9.36
CA VAL A 93 -3.32 12.23 9.68
C VAL A 93 -2.86 13.69 9.67
N ARG A 94 -3.13 14.45 8.59
CA ARG A 94 -2.77 15.88 8.51
C ARG A 94 -3.37 16.71 9.64
N ASN A 95 -4.63 16.47 9.99
CA ASN A 95 -5.31 17.18 11.07
C ASN A 95 -4.66 16.87 12.43
N TYR A 96 -4.35 15.60 12.69
CA TYR A 96 -3.63 15.20 13.90
C TYR A 96 -2.25 15.88 14.01
N LEU A 97 -1.48 15.87 12.91
CA LEU A 97 -0.15 16.48 12.88
C LEU A 97 -0.23 18.00 13.11
N LYS A 98 -1.18 18.70 12.47
CA LYS A 98 -1.39 20.14 12.68
C LYS A 98 -1.75 20.48 14.12
N SER A 99 -2.66 19.72 14.73
CA SER A 99 -3.11 19.98 16.10
C SER A 99 -2.05 19.69 17.16
N ASN A 100 -1.12 18.78 16.89
CA ASN A 100 -0.06 18.40 17.84
C ASN A 100 1.28 19.07 17.56
N PHE A 101 1.38 19.89 16.51
CA PHE A 101 2.64 20.52 16.10
C PHE A 101 3.30 21.32 17.24
N SER A 102 2.52 22.00 18.08
CA SER A 102 3.02 22.75 19.23
C SER A 102 3.61 21.87 20.35
N ASN A 103 3.28 20.58 20.37
CA ASN A 103 3.71 19.63 21.40
C ASN A 103 4.98 18.88 20.99
N TRP A 104 5.52 19.12 19.79
CA TRP A 104 6.69 18.42 19.30
C TRP A 104 7.95 19.03 19.91
N THR A 105 8.73 18.20 20.60
CA THR A 105 10.06 18.56 21.09
C THR A 105 11.08 18.40 19.98
N TYR A 106 11.91 19.41 19.78
CA TYR A 106 13.03 19.41 18.83
C TYR A 106 14.22 18.58 19.33
#